data_AF-A0A9X7PGD8-F1
#
_entry.id   AF-A0A9X7PGD8-F1
#
_cell.length_a   1.000
_cell.length_b   1.000
_cell.length_c   1.000
_cell.angle_alpha   90.00
_cell.angle_beta   90.00
_cell.angle_gamma   90.00
#
_symmetry.space_group_name_H-M   'P 1'
#
loop_
_entity.id
_entity.type
_entity.pdbx_description
1 polymer ?
#
loop_
_entity_poly.entity_id
_entity_poly.type
_entity_poly.pdbx_seq_one_letter_code
_entity_poly.pdbx_strand_id
1 'polypeptide(L)'
;ASRPRTARRAAAGAAVLAVLAGGGLYLFSDSSDGRSVSAKDGQTAQNRVQALDASTAALPPSASPSPSASASASASASAKPSASASSSAPPSSSAPEPSRSAAKPSPEEKTAAPAKSAPKAAGPGGGSLGQQVTALVNAERAKAGCSPLTENSTLDRAAQGHSDDMAARGFFDHTNPDGKGPGDRITAAGYSWSTYGENIAYGQQTPASVMDSWMHSDGHRKNILNCSFKEIGVGVNQAPGGPRWTQVFGAR
;
A
#
# COMPACT_ATOMS: atom_id res chain seq x y z
N ALA A 1 34.48 -55.95 37.03
CA ALA A 1 33.21 -55.20 37.01
C ALA A 1 33.34 -54.07 36.00
N SER A 2 32.94 -54.26 34.75
CA SER A 2 31.57 -54.08 34.24
C SER A 2 31.22 -52.62 33.89
N ARG A 3 31.58 -52.28 32.65
CA ARG A 3 30.80 -51.58 31.62
C ARG A 3 30.68 -50.04 31.60
N PRO A 4 30.53 -49.49 30.38
CA PRO A 4 30.88 -48.12 30.00
C PRO A 4 29.70 -47.13 30.07
N ARG A 5 30.03 -45.83 30.09
CA ARG A 5 29.06 -44.72 30.00
C ARG A 5 28.58 -44.55 28.56
N THR A 6 27.35 -44.99 28.30
CA THR A 6 26.61 -44.78 27.07
C THR A 6 26.06 -43.35 27.00
N ALA A 7 26.27 -42.70 25.86
CA ALA A 7 25.58 -41.48 25.47
C ALA A 7 24.06 -41.72 25.34
N ARG A 8 23.25 -40.73 25.75
CA ARG A 8 21.85 -40.60 25.34
C ARG A 8 21.57 -39.17 24.91
N ARG A 9 21.40 -38.99 23.60
CA ARG A 9 20.62 -37.92 22.98
C ARG A 9 19.18 -38.42 22.85
N ALA A 10 18.21 -37.62 23.27
CA ALA A 10 16.78 -37.60 22.91
C ALA A 10 16.10 -36.64 23.92
N ALA A 11 15.13 -35.79 23.60
CA ALA A 11 14.40 -35.49 22.37
C ALA A 11 13.90 -34.03 22.50
N ALA A 12 13.89 -33.30 21.39
CA ALA A 12 13.22 -32.01 21.30
C ALA A 12 11.70 -32.25 21.25
N GLY A 13 10.99 -31.84 22.30
CA GLY A 13 9.54 -31.69 22.28
C GLY A 13 9.21 -30.29 21.76
N ALA A 14 8.63 -30.21 20.56
CA ALA A 14 8.06 -28.99 20.04
C ALA A 14 6.74 -28.69 20.78
N ALA A 15 6.70 -27.59 21.53
CA ALA A 15 5.47 -26.97 21.99
C ALA A 15 5.21 -25.75 21.11
N VAL A 16 4.19 -25.85 20.26
CA VAL A 16 3.60 -24.73 19.52
C VAL A 16 2.79 -23.91 20.53
N LEU A 17 3.20 -22.67 20.77
CA LEU A 17 2.37 -21.67 21.42
C LEU A 17 2.17 -20.52 20.43
N ALA A 18 0.96 -20.50 19.87
CA ALA A 18 0.41 -19.34 19.20
C ALA A 18 0.21 -18.22 20.22
N VAL A 19 0.80 -17.06 19.96
CA VAL A 19 0.36 -15.80 20.56
C VAL A 19 0.20 -14.79 19.44
N LEU A 20 -1.08 -14.48 19.19
CA LEU A 20 -1.54 -13.28 18.50
C LEU A 20 -1.17 -12.06 19.34
N ALA A 21 -0.92 -10.95 18.63
CA ALA A 21 -1.14 -9.56 19.01
C ALA A 21 0.11 -8.68 19.05
N GLY A 22 -0.05 -7.51 18.44
CA GLY A 22 0.53 -6.28 18.98
C GLY A 22 1.74 -5.78 18.24
N GLY A 23 1.50 -4.91 17.26
CA GLY A 23 2.51 -4.01 16.75
C GLY A 23 2.96 -3.00 17.80
N GLY A 24 4.23 -2.62 17.68
CA GLY A 24 4.79 -1.29 17.93
C GLY A 24 4.66 -0.69 19.32
N LEU A 25 5.80 -0.54 20.00
CA LEU A 25 6.24 0.74 20.56
C LEU A 25 7.71 0.64 21.00
N TYR A 26 8.63 1.23 20.24
CA TYR A 26 10.00 1.47 20.73
C TYR A 26 10.03 2.86 21.38
N LEU A 27 9.96 2.90 22.71
CA LEU A 27 10.38 4.07 23.49
C LEU A 27 11.81 3.82 23.98
N PHE A 28 12.76 4.61 23.49
CA PHE A 28 14.04 4.79 24.17
C PHE A 28 13.78 5.71 25.36
N SER A 29 13.83 5.16 26.58
CA SER A 29 13.99 5.94 27.79
C SER A 29 15.48 5.96 28.13
N ASP A 30 16.10 7.12 27.98
CA ASP A 30 17.38 7.44 28.62
C ASP A 30 17.13 7.48 30.14
N SER A 31 17.75 6.55 30.87
CA SER A 31 17.88 6.63 32.31
C SER A 31 19.35 6.67 32.64
N SER A 32 19.76 7.87 33.01
CA SER A 32 21.07 8.20 33.52
C SER A 32 21.22 7.61 34.93
N ASP A 33 22.11 6.63 35.09
CA ASP A 33 22.57 6.19 36.40
C ASP A 33 24.06 6.52 36.55
N GLY A 34 24.32 7.45 37.46
CA GLY A 34 25.63 7.86 37.88
C GLY A 34 26.39 6.74 38.56
N ARG A 35 27.67 6.62 38.22
CA ARG A 35 28.66 5.95 39.07
C ARG A 35 29.93 6.79 39.11
N SER A 36 30.06 7.51 40.22
CA SER A 36 31.27 8.18 40.66
C SER A 36 32.43 7.19 40.78
N VAL A 37 33.57 7.51 40.18
CA VAL A 37 34.88 7.02 40.64
C VAL A 37 35.85 8.19 40.72
N SER A 38 36.50 8.22 41.87
CA SER A 38 37.39 9.24 42.39
C SER A 38 38.74 9.22 41.66
N ALA A 39 39.26 10.40 41.32
CA ALA A 39 40.67 10.60 40.99
C ALA A 39 41.19 11.82 41.75
N LYS A 40 42.31 11.60 42.44
CA LYS A 40 42.99 12.51 43.35
C LYS A 40 44.00 13.41 42.61
N ASP A 41 44.21 14.56 43.23
CA ASP A 41 45.42 15.40 43.28
C ASP A 41 45.98 16.04 42.00
N GLY A 42 46.11 17.38 42.03
CA GLY A 42 46.84 18.12 41.00
C GLY A 42 46.64 19.64 40.95
N GLN A 43 46.94 20.34 42.06
CA GLN A 43 47.63 21.64 42.13
C GLN A 43 47.24 22.86 41.24
N THR A 44 46.90 23.95 41.95
CA THR A 44 47.31 25.37 41.74
C THR A 44 47.05 26.07 40.39
N ALA A 45 46.25 27.13 40.41
CA ALA A 45 46.73 28.51 40.60
C ALA A 45 45.58 29.52 40.40
N GLN A 46 45.54 30.51 41.28
CA GLN A 46 44.67 31.67 41.19
C GLN A 46 45.19 32.62 40.11
N ASN A 47 44.33 33.18 39.26
CA ASN A 47 44.45 34.60 38.92
C ASN A 47 43.12 35.20 38.46
N ARG A 48 43.00 36.48 38.77
CA ARG A 48 41.79 37.30 38.82
C ARG A 48 41.72 38.22 37.59
N VAL A 49 40.50 38.66 37.30
CA VAL A 49 40.04 39.92 36.68
C VAL A 49 39.82 40.05 35.15
N GLN A 50 38.62 40.62 34.91
CA GLN A 50 38.14 41.51 33.83
C GLN A 50 37.39 40.89 32.64
N ALA A 51 36.09 41.18 32.67
CA ALA A 51 35.12 41.14 31.59
C ALA A 51 35.51 42.06 30.43
N LEU A 52 34.92 41.81 29.25
CA LEU A 52 34.28 42.79 28.36
C LEU A 52 33.52 42.04 27.23
N ASP A 53 32.22 42.32 27.14
CA ASP A 53 31.33 42.38 25.97
C ASP A 53 31.25 41.22 24.94
N ALA A 54 30.05 40.66 24.76
CA ALA A 54 29.15 41.04 23.67
C ALA A 54 27.99 40.04 23.49
N SER A 55 26.78 40.58 23.65
CA SER A 55 25.49 40.20 23.05
C SER A 55 25.35 38.85 22.34
N THR A 56 24.35 38.07 22.77
CA THR A 56 23.23 37.72 21.87
C THR A 56 21.99 37.29 22.66
N ALA A 57 20.85 37.79 22.21
CA ALA A 57 19.55 37.74 22.85
C ALA A 57 19.03 36.31 23.01
N ALA A 58 18.65 35.97 24.24
CA ALA A 58 17.83 34.82 24.58
C ALA A 58 16.42 35.30 24.95
N LEU A 59 15.41 34.83 24.20
CA LEU A 59 14.01 34.81 24.64
C LEU A 59 13.59 33.34 24.79
N PRO A 60 13.21 32.90 26.00
CA PRO A 60 12.48 31.65 26.18
C PRO A 60 11.05 31.97 26.75
N PRO A 61 10.23 30.98 27.15
CA PRO A 61 9.09 30.50 26.36
C PRO A 61 7.75 30.73 27.09
N SER A 62 6.62 30.61 26.40
CA SER A 62 5.31 30.48 27.05
C SER A 62 4.42 29.57 26.20
N ALA A 63 4.15 28.36 26.70
CA ALA A 63 2.99 28.02 27.54
C ALA A 63 1.75 27.82 26.66
N SER A 64 1.49 26.57 26.26
CA SER A 64 0.36 25.75 26.80
C SER A 64 -0.95 26.02 26.05
N PRO A 65 -2.06 25.35 26.38
CA PRO A 65 -2.42 23.97 26.07
C PRO A 65 -3.55 23.90 25.01
N SER A 66 -3.73 22.74 24.36
CA SER A 66 -5.00 22.44 23.67
C SER A 66 -6.08 22.12 24.70
N PRO A 67 -7.24 22.78 24.61
CA PRO A 67 -8.50 22.08 24.82
C PRO A 67 -9.44 22.35 23.65
N SER A 68 -10.05 21.30 23.10
CA SER A 68 -11.40 21.48 22.55
C SER A 68 -12.14 20.15 22.44
N ALA A 69 -13.19 20.06 23.24
CA ALA A 69 -14.28 19.11 23.11
C ALA A 69 -15.34 19.65 22.12
N SER A 70 -16.28 18.77 21.79
CA SER A 70 -17.61 18.99 21.19
C SER A 70 -17.68 19.44 19.73
N ALA A 71 -18.69 19.10 18.94
CA ALA A 71 -19.77 18.12 18.97
C ALA A 71 -20.52 18.35 17.64
N SER A 72 -21.11 17.33 17.01
CA SER A 72 -22.38 17.52 16.31
C SER A 72 -23.04 16.19 16.01
N ALA A 73 -24.27 16.04 16.50
CA ALA A 73 -25.18 14.93 16.24
C ALA A 73 -26.14 15.29 15.10
N SER A 74 -26.62 14.29 14.35
CA SER A 74 -28.06 14.21 14.04
C SER A 74 -28.42 12.81 13.53
N ALA A 75 -29.58 12.33 13.99
CA ALA A 75 -30.12 10.99 13.84
C ALA A 75 -31.03 10.85 12.61
N SER A 76 -31.30 9.62 12.16
CA SER A 76 -32.67 9.12 11.95
C SER A 76 -32.72 7.61 11.71
N ALA A 77 -33.75 6.98 12.26
CA ALA A 77 -33.99 5.55 12.37
C ALA A 77 -34.81 4.96 11.21
N SER A 78 -34.75 3.64 10.97
CA SER A 78 -35.92 2.76 10.81
C SER A 78 -35.57 1.30 10.48
N ALA A 79 -36.52 0.42 10.79
CA ALA A 79 -36.37 -1.01 11.03
C ALA A 79 -36.63 -1.94 9.81
N LYS A 80 -36.15 -3.18 9.98
CA LYS A 80 -36.37 -4.49 9.29
C LYS A 80 -37.86 -4.95 9.26
N PRO A 81 -38.34 -6.09 8.67
CA PRO A 81 -37.87 -7.07 7.62
C PRO A 81 -38.88 -7.33 6.47
N SER A 82 -38.55 -8.16 5.45
CA SER A 82 -39.33 -9.39 5.13
C SER A 82 -38.72 -10.20 3.97
N ALA A 83 -38.87 -11.52 4.06
CA ALA A 83 -38.50 -12.54 3.08
C ALA A 83 -39.59 -12.73 2.01
N SER A 84 -39.20 -13.22 0.83
CA SER A 84 -40.05 -14.13 0.06
C SER A 84 -39.22 -14.97 -0.90
N ALA A 85 -39.34 -16.29 -0.75
CA ALA A 85 -39.00 -17.29 -1.74
C ALA A 85 -40.04 -17.30 -2.88
N SER A 86 -39.68 -17.79 -4.06
CA SER A 86 -40.30 -18.96 -4.70
C SER A 86 -39.91 -19.11 -6.18
N SER A 87 -39.36 -20.28 -6.49
CA SER A 87 -39.50 -21.16 -7.68
C SER A 87 -40.08 -20.62 -9.00
N SER A 88 -39.42 -20.97 -10.13
CA SER A 88 -39.86 -22.07 -11.02
C SER A 88 -39.14 -22.03 -12.39
N ALA A 89 -38.67 -23.19 -12.84
CA ALA A 89 -38.38 -23.53 -14.23
C ALA A 89 -39.26 -24.76 -14.60
N PRO A 90 -39.19 -25.30 -15.84
CA PRO A 90 -39.69 -24.84 -17.14
C PRO A 90 -40.93 -25.67 -17.59
N PRO A 91 -41.44 -25.56 -18.84
CA PRO A 91 -41.36 -26.78 -19.69
C PRO A 91 -41.27 -26.58 -21.23
N SER A 92 -40.75 -27.63 -21.87
CA SER A 92 -41.11 -28.30 -23.15
C SER A 92 -41.20 -27.48 -24.45
N SER A 93 -40.32 -27.73 -25.44
CA SER A 93 -40.34 -28.83 -26.43
C SER A 93 -41.40 -28.65 -27.53
N SER A 94 -40.97 -28.42 -28.78
CA SER A 94 -41.14 -29.33 -29.94
C SER A 94 -40.94 -28.59 -31.28
N ALA A 95 -40.04 -29.13 -32.11
CA ALA A 95 -39.94 -28.86 -33.55
C ALA A 95 -41.12 -29.54 -34.31
N PRO A 96 -41.36 -29.25 -35.61
CA PRO A 96 -40.54 -29.84 -36.67
C PRO A 96 -40.26 -28.96 -37.92
N GLU A 97 -39.17 -29.32 -38.59
CA GLU A 97 -38.80 -29.08 -40.00
C GLU A 97 -39.84 -29.67 -41.00
N PRO A 98 -39.81 -29.41 -42.34
CA PRO A 98 -38.60 -29.38 -43.18
C PRO A 98 -38.59 -28.40 -44.37
N SER A 99 -37.42 -28.08 -44.91
CA SER A 99 -37.27 -28.00 -46.38
C SER A 99 -35.81 -28.08 -46.82
N ARG A 100 -35.61 -29.01 -47.75
CA ARG A 100 -34.36 -29.34 -48.44
C ARG A 100 -33.90 -28.18 -49.31
N SER A 101 -32.60 -27.88 -49.31
CA SER A 101 -31.92 -27.54 -50.55
C SER A 101 -30.42 -27.83 -50.45
N ALA A 102 -29.97 -28.70 -51.35
CA ALA A 102 -28.58 -29.03 -51.56
C ALA A 102 -27.89 -27.95 -52.40
N ALA A 103 -26.67 -27.56 -52.04
CA ALA A 103 -25.63 -27.16 -52.99
C ALA A 103 -24.27 -27.08 -52.29
N LYS A 104 -23.29 -27.83 -52.82
CA LYS A 104 -21.85 -27.70 -52.57
C LYS A 104 -21.21 -27.36 -53.92
N PRO A 105 -20.36 -26.31 -54.00
CA PRO A 105 -18.90 -26.48 -54.19
C PRO A 105 -18.11 -25.60 -53.21
N SER A 106 -17.09 -26.13 -52.52
CA SER A 106 -15.64 -26.00 -52.81
C SER A 106 -15.02 -24.70 -52.24
N PRO A 107 -13.78 -24.74 -51.70
CA PRO A 107 -13.32 -23.82 -50.66
C PRO A 107 -12.71 -22.54 -51.22
N GLU A 108 -13.24 -21.38 -50.80
CA GLU A 108 -12.55 -20.11 -50.93
C GLU A 108 -11.71 -19.84 -49.68
N GLU A 109 -10.41 -19.81 -49.91
CA GLU A 109 -9.33 -19.43 -49.01
C GLU A 109 -9.49 -17.95 -48.60
N LYS A 110 -10.23 -17.74 -47.50
CA LYS A 110 -10.41 -16.40 -46.91
C LYS A 110 -9.18 -16.02 -46.09
N THR A 111 -8.29 -15.31 -46.77
CA THR A 111 -7.23 -14.44 -46.23
C THR A 111 -7.51 -13.99 -44.79
N ALA A 112 -6.62 -14.40 -43.89
CA ALA A 112 -6.61 -14.03 -42.49
C ALA A 112 -6.49 -12.51 -42.34
N ALA A 113 -7.54 -11.88 -41.80
CA ALA A 113 -7.43 -10.55 -41.22
C ALA A 113 -6.51 -10.62 -39.98
N PRO A 114 -5.63 -9.63 -39.76
CA PRO A 114 -4.76 -9.64 -38.59
C PRO A 114 -5.63 -9.46 -37.35
N ALA A 115 -5.71 -10.52 -36.53
CA ALA A 115 -6.27 -10.45 -35.20
C ALA A 115 -5.49 -9.39 -34.41
N LYS A 116 -6.18 -8.32 -34.01
CA LYS A 116 -5.69 -7.36 -33.02
C LYS A 116 -5.22 -8.16 -31.82
N SER A 117 -3.92 -8.10 -31.55
CA SER A 117 -3.27 -8.79 -30.44
C SER A 117 -3.93 -8.34 -29.13
N ALA A 118 -4.68 -9.24 -28.50
CA ALA A 118 -5.04 -9.08 -27.11
C ALA A 118 -3.73 -8.99 -26.30
N PRO A 119 -3.57 -8.03 -25.36
CA PRO A 119 -2.36 -7.97 -24.56
C PRO A 119 -2.27 -9.24 -23.72
N LYS A 120 -1.21 -10.00 -23.98
CA LYS A 120 -0.76 -11.16 -23.21
C LYS A 120 -0.69 -10.77 -21.74
N ALA A 121 -1.51 -11.42 -20.90
CA ALA A 121 -1.35 -11.34 -19.45
C ALA A 121 0.09 -11.72 -19.09
N ALA A 122 0.87 -10.75 -18.62
CA ALA A 122 2.23 -10.99 -18.16
C ALA A 122 2.14 -11.84 -16.87
N GLY A 123 2.64 -13.07 -16.95
CA GLY A 123 2.84 -13.91 -15.77
C GLY A 123 3.90 -13.31 -14.84
N PRO A 124 3.92 -13.70 -13.55
CA PRO A 124 4.83 -13.14 -12.56
C PRO A 124 6.22 -13.74 -12.74
N GLY A 125 7.13 -12.99 -13.37
CA GLY A 125 8.53 -13.40 -13.49
C GLY A 125 9.34 -12.50 -14.41
N GLY A 126 9.75 -11.32 -13.91
CA GLY A 126 10.73 -10.47 -14.60
C GLY A 126 10.39 -8.97 -14.71
N GLY A 127 9.29 -8.48 -14.12
CA GLY A 127 8.91 -7.07 -14.16
C GLY A 127 9.41 -6.25 -12.95
N SER A 128 9.38 -4.93 -13.07
CA SER A 128 9.64 -4.01 -11.95
C SER A 128 8.67 -4.29 -10.79
N LEU A 129 8.99 -3.82 -9.58
CA LEU A 129 8.10 -3.95 -8.42
C LEU A 129 6.73 -3.31 -8.69
N GLY A 130 6.70 -2.17 -9.41
CA GLY A 130 5.46 -1.53 -9.84
C GLY A 130 4.64 -2.43 -10.77
N GLN A 131 5.27 -3.06 -11.76
CA GLN A 131 4.60 -4.00 -12.67
C GLN A 131 4.02 -5.21 -11.96
N GLN A 132 4.73 -5.72 -10.95
CA GLN A 132 4.24 -6.83 -10.13
C GLN A 132 3.01 -6.40 -9.32
N VAL A 133 3.00 -5.19 -8.75
CA VAL A 133 1.82 -4.62 -8.07
C VAL A 133 0.66 -4.46 -9.05
N THR A 134 0.88 -3.90 -10.25
CA THR A 134 -0.17 -3.77 -11.27
C THR A 134 -0.79 -5.11 -11.64
N ALA A 135 0.03 -6.16 -11.80
CA ALA A 135 -0.46 -7.51 -12.08
C ALA A 135 -1.37 -8.04 -10.95
N LEU A 136 -0.98 -7.84 -9.69
CA LEU A 136 -1.78 -8.22 -8.52
C LEU A 136 -3.10 -7.45 -8.43
N VAL A 137 -3.08 -6.14 -8.72
CA VAL A 137 -4.27 -5.29 -8.80
C VAL A 137 -5.23 -5.82 -9.85
N ASN A 138 -4.72 -6.14 -11.04
CA ASN A 138 -5.54 -6.66 -12.12
C ASN A 138 -6.12 -8.05 -11.81
N ALA A 139 -5.41 -8.86 -11.02
CA ALA A 139 -5.96 -10.12 -10.52
C ALA A 139 -7.14 -9.90 -9.56
N GLU A 140 -7.06 -8.94 -8.63
CA GLU A 140 -8.18 -8.61 -7.74
C GLU A 140 -9.36 -7.98 -8.50
N ARG A 141 -9.07 -7.10 -9.47
CA ARG A 141 -10.09 -6.48 -10.32
C ARG A 141 -10.85 -7.49 -11.17
N ALA A 142 -10.17 -8.51 -11.69
CA ALA A 142 -10.82 -9.59 -12.41
C ALA A 142 -11.82 -10.36 -11.54
N LYS A 143 -11.49 -10.63 -10.26
CA LYS A 143 -12.40 -11.27 -9.31
C LYS A 143 -13.65 -10.42 -9.03
N ALA A 144 -13.53 -9.10 -9.10
CA ALA A 144 -14.63 -8.15 -8.92
C ALA A 144 -15.39 -7.82 -10.22
N GLY A 145 -15.01 -8.40 -11.37
CA GLY A 145 -15.64 -8.13 -12.66
C GLY A 145 -15.25 -6.79 -13.30
N CYS A 146 -14.22 -6.10 -12.80
CA CYS A 146 -13.71 -4.90 -13.43
C CYS A 146 -12.74 -5.24 -14.58
N SER A 147 -12.69 -4.38 -15.59
CA SER A 147 -11.63 -4.42 -16.61
C SER A 147 -10.24 -4.19 -15.99
N PRO A 148 -9.18 -4.81 -16.54
CA PRO A 148 -7.81 -4.57 -16.08
C PRO A 148 -7.42 -3.11 -16.34
N LEU A 149 -6.61 -2.57 -15.44
CA LEU A 149 -5.95 -1.28 -15.60
C LEU A 149 -4.74 -1.42 -16.52
N THR A 150 -4.53 -0.39 -17.35
CA THR A 150 -3.37 -0.26 -18.21
C THR A 150 -2.31 0.61 -17.53
N GLU A 151 -1.04 0.20 -17.57
CA GLU A 151 0.05 1.01 -17.03
C GLU A 151 0.22 2.31 -17.83
N ASN A 152 0.41 3.41 -17.12
CA ASN A 152 0.62 4.73 -17.71
C ASN A 152 1.86 5.38 -17.11
N SER A 153 2.88 5.61 -17.95
CA SER A 153 4.17 6.18 -17.53
C SER A 153 4.09 7.58 -16.93
N THR A 154 3.01 8.32 -17.21
CA THR A 154 2.77 9.62 -16.61
C THR A 154 2.27 9.49 -15.18
N LEU A 155 1.38 8.51 -14.93
CA LEU A 155 0.96 8.16 -13.57
C LEU A 155 2.11 7.51 -12.79
N ASP A 156 2.97 6.72 -13.44
CA ASP A 156 4.19 6.19 -12.80
C ASP A 156 5.09 7.32 -12.32
N ARG A 157 5.30 8.35 -13.15
CA ARG A 157 6.08 9.53 -12.74
C ARG A 157 5.47 10.23 -11.53
N ALA A 158 4.15 10.42 -11.49
CA ALA A 158 3.47 11.02 -10.35
C ALA A 158 3.63 10.18 -9.08
N ALA A 159 3.43 8.86 -9.20
CA ALA A 159 3.54 7.92 -8.08
C ALA A 159 4.99 7.82 -7.56
N GLN A 160 5.96 7.68 -8.47
CA GLN A 160 7.38 7.58 -8.11
C GLN A 160 7.87 8.85 -7.43
N GLY A 161 7.52 10.02 -7.98
CA GLY A 161 7.89 11.30 -7.38
C GLY A 161 7.36 11.45 -5.95
N HIS A 162 6.15 10.94 -5.67
CA HIS A 162 5.62 11.00 -4.31
C HIS A 162 6.30 10.01 -3.35
N SER A 163 6.57 8.78 -3.80
CA SER A 163 7.35 7.81 -3.01
C SER A 163 8.75 8.34 -2.68
N ASP A 164 9.39 9.02 -3.63
CA ASP A 164 10.68 9.67 -3.45
C ASP A 164 10.59 10.86 -2.48
N ASP A 165 9.57 11.70 -2.59
CA ASP A 165 9.33 12.85 -1.71
C ASP A 165 9.10 12.40 -0.26
N MET A 166 8.25 11.39 -0.05
CA MET A 166 8.00 10.78 1.27
C MET A 166 9.30 10.24 1.89
N ALA A 167 10.12 9.55 1.09
CA ALA A 167 11.38 9.01 1.55
C ALA A 167 12.41 10.11 1.88
N ALA A 168 12.53 11.12 1.02
CA ALA A 168 13.52 12.19 1.15
C ALA A 168 13.22 13.13 2.31
N ARG A 169 11.95 13.46 2.56
CA ARG A 169 11.53 14.43 3.57
C ARG A 169 10.96 13.81 4.84
N GLY A 170 10.89 12.47 4.90
CA GLY A 170 10.51 11.76 6.11
C GLY A 170 9.05 11.96 6.53
N PHE A 171 8.12 11.98 5.56
CA PHE A 171 6.68 12.06 5.84
C PHE A 171 5.93 10.87 5.22
N PHE A 172 4.70 10.66 5.67
CA PHE A 172 3.79 9.66 5.14
C PHE A 172 2.35 10.19 5.14
N ASP A 173 2.01 10.92 4.08
CA ASP A 173 0.71 11.56 3.89
C ASP A 173 0.44 11.71 2.39
N HIS A 174 -0.83 11.68 1.99
CA HIS A 174 -1.25 11.91 0.60
C HIS A 174 -0.90 13.32 0.11
N THR A 175 -0.86 14.30 1.00
CA THR A 175 -0.49 15.69 0.72
C THR A 175 0.93 15.91 1.18
N ASN A 176 1.78 16.41 0.28
CA ASN A 176 3.16 16.68 0.67
C ASN A 176 3.26 17.94 1.56
N PRO A 177 4.40 18.20 2.22
CA PRO A 177 4.52 19.33 3.14
C PRO A 177 4.42 20.72 2.47
N ASP A 178 4.41 20.78 1.12
CA ASP A 178 4.15 22.00 0.35
C ASP A 178 2.66 22.18 0.03
N GLY A 179 1.80 21.31 0.57
CA GLY A 179 0.35 21.34 0.37
C GLY A 179 -0.12 20.76 -0.97
N LYS A 180 0.74 20.05 -1.72
CA LYS A 180 0.39 19.45 -3.01
C LYS A 180 -0.18 18.05 -2.80
N GLY A 181 -1.46 17.90 -3.17
CA GLY A 181 -2.16 16.63 -3.11
C GLY A 181 -1.93 15.74 -4.35
N PRO A 182 -2.56 14.56 -4.41
CA PRO A 182 -2.37 13.63 -5.52
C PRO A 182 -2.80 14.23 -6.87
N GLY A 183 -3.94 14.93 -6.92
CA GLY A 183 -4.43 15.58 -8.13
C GLY A 183 -3.47 16.64 -8.69
N ASP A 184 -2.82 17.41 -7.81
CA ASP A 184 -1.79 18.39 -8.22
C ASP A 184 -0.58 17.68 -8.83
N ARG A 185 -0.10 16.61 -8.20
CA ARG A 185 1.07 15.84 -8.68
C ARG A 185 0.78 15.12 -9.99
N ILE A 186 -0.42 14.57 -10.16
CA ILE A 186 -0.88 13.92 -11.40
C ILE A 186 -0.93 14.96 -12.54
N THR A 187 -1.51 16.13 -12.27
CA THR A 187 -1.61 17.22 -13.24
C THR A 187 -0.24 17.79 -13.58
N ALA A 188 0.64 17.99 -12.60
CA ALA A 188 2.02 18.44 -12.79
C ALA A 188 2.87 17.42 -13.55
N ALA A 189 2.58 16.12 -13.38
CA ALA A 189 3.16 15.09 -14.22
C ALA A 189 2.63 15.16 -15.66
N GLY A 190 1.57 15.91 -15.97
CA GLY A 190 1.04 16.05 -17.33
C GLY A 190 -0.02 15.02 -17.70
N TYR A 191 -0.62 14.35 -16.71
CA TYR A 191 -1.77 13.49 -16.95
C TYR A 191 -3.05 14.32 -16.78
N SER A 192 -3.80 14.52 -17.87
CA SER A 192 -5.18 15.02 -17.79
C SER A 192 -6.08 13.91 -17.24
N TRP A 193 -7.02 14.23 -16.35
CA TRP A 193 -7.91 13.26 -15.72
C TRP A 193 -9.33 13.82 -15.56
N SER A 194 -10.33 12.94 -15.64
CA SER A 194 -11.71 13.19 -15.21
C SER A 194 -12.00 12.59 -13.83
N THR A 195 -11.22 11.57 -13.43
CA THR A 195 -11.21 11.01 -12.08
C THR A 195 -9.82 10.45 -11.76
N TYR A 196 -9.46 10.46 -10.47
CA TYR A 196 -8.21 9.88 -9.97
C TYR A 196 -8.41 9.25 -8.59
N GLY A 197 -7.45 8.44 -8.18
CA GLY A 197 -7.34 7.89 -6.84
C GLY A 197 -5.90 7.64 -6.47
N GLU A 198 -5.60 7.55 -5.18
CA GLU A 198 -4.27 7.22 -4.69
C GLU A 198 -4.36 6.26 -3.49
N ASN A 199 -3.46 5.28 -3.47
CA ASN A 199 -3.15 4.47 -2.31
C ASN A 199 -1.66 4.65 -1.97
N ILE A 200 -1.34 4.84 -0.70
CA ILE A 200 0.04 4.85 -0.20
C ILE A 200 0.25 3.75 0.84
N ALA A 201 1.48 3.27 0.97
CA ALA A 201 1.85 2.32 2.02
C ALA A 201 3.33 2.50 2.39
N TYR A 202 3.67 2.09 3.61
CA TYR A 202 5.03 2.18 4.12
C TYR A 202 5.40 0.93 4.93
N GLY A 203 6.54 0.32 4.57
CA GLY A 203 7.18 -0.76 5.32
C GLY A 203 6.98 -2.16 4.76
N GLN A 204 6.02 -2.35 3.86
CA GLN A 204 5.79 -3.64 3.20
C GLN A 204 6.94 -3.95 2.24
N GLN A 205 7.58 -5.10 2.44
CA GLN A 205 8.82 -5.44 1.75
C GLN A 205 8.61 -5.97 0.33
N THR A 206 7.41 -6.42 0.00
CA THR A 206 7.12 -7.10 -1.27
C THR A 206 5.82 -6.60 -1.90
N PRO A 207 5.67 -6.72 -3.24
CA PRO A 207 4.42 -6.45 -3.94
C PRO A 207 3.22 -7.20 -3.35
N ALA A 208 3.41 -8.47 -2.97
CA ALA A 208 2.36 -9.27 -2.35
C ALA A 208 1.95 -8.72 -0.97
N SER A 209 2.92 -8.33 -0.13
CA SER A 209 2.64 -7.79 1.20
C SER A 209 1.92 -6.43 1.17
N VAL A 210 2.30 -5.55 0.22
CA VAL A 210 1.61 -4.26 0.06
C VAL A 210 0.21 -4.45 -0.52
N MET A 211 0.04 -5.35 -1.49
CA MET A 211 -1.27 -5.66 -2.04
C MET A 211 -2.22 -6.20 -0.97
N ASP A 212 -1.75 -7.14 -0.15
CA ASP A 212 -2.53 -7.71 0.95
C ASP A 212 -2.95 -6.62 1.96
N SER A 213 -2.03 -5.72 2.30
CA SER A 213 -2.31 -4.58 3.20
C SER A 213 -3.39 -3.65 2.64
N TRP A 214 -3.34 -3.34 1.33
CA TRP A 214 -4.37 -2.52 0.70
C TRP A 214 -5.73 -3.21 0.60
N MET A 215 -5.77 -4.52 0.31
CA MET A 215 -7.03 -5.27 0.21
C MET A 215 -7.74 -5.48 1.54
N HIS A 216 -6.99 -5.42 2.65
CA HIS A 216 -7.54 -5.45 4.01
C HIS A 216 -7.96 -4.07 4.55
N SER A 217 -7.76 -2.99 3.77
CA SER A 217 -8.22 -1.63 4.11
C SER A 217 -9.38 -1.22 3.21
N ASP A 218 -10.55 -0.93 3.79
CA ASP A 218 -11.74 -0.55 3.04
C ASP A 218 -11.51 0.64 2.10
N GLY A 219 -10.75 1.65 2.54
CA GLY A 219 -10.42 2.82 1.72
C GLY A 219 -9.57 2.45 0.50
N HIS A 220 -8.47 1.73 0.73
CA HIS A 220 -7.55 1.35 -0.34
C HIS A 220 -8.18 0.35 -1.32
N ARG A 221 -8.94 -0.62 -0.78
CA ARG A 221 -9.68 -1.61 -1.57
C ARG A 221 -10.73 -0.95 -2.47
N LYS A 222 -11.44 0.08 -1.98
CA LYS A 222 -12.40 0.84 -2.80
C LYS A 222 -11.73 1.46 -4.03
N ASN A 223 -10.53 2.00 -3.89
CA ASN A 223 -9.78 2.53 -5.03
C ASN A 223 -9.40 1.42 -6.03
N ILE A 224 -8.82 0.32 -5.54
CA ILE A 224 -8.41 -0.83 -6.37
C ILE A 224 -9.57 -1.40 -7.18
N LEU A 225 -10.74 -1.55 -6.56
CA LEU A 225 -11.93 -2.16 -7.14
C LEU A 225 -12.88 -1.14 -7.81
N ASN A 226 -12.50 0.13 -7.93
CA ASN A 226 -13.29 1.09 -8.68
C ASN A 226 -13.15 0.83 -10.19
N CYS A 227 -14.18 0.26 -10.82
CA CYS A 227 -14.16 -0.05 -12.25
C CYS A 227 -14.14 1.19 -13.17
N SER A 228 -14.33 2.40 -12.62
CA SER A 228 -14.25 3.66 -13.37
C SER A 228 -12.82 3.99 -13.80
N PHE A 229 -11.82 3.59 -13.01
CA PHE A 229 -10.41 3.74 -13.39
C PHE A 229 -10.05 2.83 -14.55
N LYS A 230 -9.19 3.35 -15.43
CA LYS A 230 -8.71 2.68 -16.66
C LYS A 230 -7.21 2.53 -16.69
N GLU A 231 -6.50 3.43 -16.02
CA GLU A 231 -5.05 3.50 -16.01
C GLU A 231 -4.51 3.50 -14.59
N ILE A 232 -3.27 3.03 -14.44
CA ILE A 232 -2.55 2.96 -13.18
C ILE A 232 -1.09 3.36 -13.37
N GLY A 233 -0.51 3.98 -12.34
CA GLY A 233 0.93 4.08 -12.17
C GLY A 233 1.33 3.65 -10.77
N VAL A 234 2.51 3.06 -10.64
CA VAL A 234 3.02 2.56 -9.35
C VAL A 234 4.47 3.00 -9.16
N GLY A 235 4.72 3.70 -8.07
CA GLY A 235 6.04 4.18 -7.67
C GLY A 235 6.48 3.54 -6.36
N VAL A 236 7.76 3.17 -6.27
CA VAL A 236 8.34 2.62 -5.05
C VAL A 236 9.70 3.23 -4.77
N ASN A 237 9.91 3.68 -3.55
CA ASN A 237 11.22 4.09 -3.06
C ASN A 237 11.67 3.13 -1.95
N GLN A 238 12.82 2.47 -2.14
CA GLN A 238 13.35 1.46 -1.24
C GLN A 238 14.34 2.03 -0.20
N ALA A 239 14.13 3.26 0.26
CA ALA A 239 14.97 3.89 1.28
C ALA A 239 15.05 3.08 2.60
N PRO A 240 16.13 3.26 3.39
CA PRO A 240 16.22 2.72 4.74
C PRO A 240 14.98 3.03 5.58
N GLY A 241 14.61 2.11 6.48
CA GLY A 241 13.35 2.18 7.23
C GLY A 241 12.16 1.51 6.53
N GLY A 242 12.30 1.13 5.26
CA GLY A 242 11.36 0.28 4.53
C GLY A 242 10.79 0.97 3.27
N PRO A 243 10.20 0.20 2.34
CA PRO A 243 9.74 0.78 1.09
C PRO A 243 8.56 1.71 1.28
N ARG A 244 8.57 2.85 0.57
CA ARG A 244 7.42 3.75 0.40
C ARG A 244 6.78 3.41 -0.94
N TRP A 245 5.50 3.02 -0.89
CA TRP A 245 4.72 2.66 -2.06
C TRP A 245 3.68 3.73 -2.33
N THR A 246 3.54 4.09 -3.59
CA THR A 246 2.45 4.93 -4.08
C THR A 246 1.84 4.25 -5.30
N GLN A 247 0.52 4.14 -5.30
CA GLN A 247 -0.28 3.65 -6.41
C GLN A 247 -1.26 4.75 -6.78
N VAL A 248 -1.22 5.17 -8.05
CA VAL A 248 -2.07 6.22 -8.58
C VAL A 248 -2.97 5.63 -9.66
N PHE A 249 -4.27 5.92 -9.58
CA PHE A 249 -5.27 5.52 -10.54
C PHE A 249 -5.75 6.72 -11.35
N GLY A 250 -6.11 6.50 -12.60
CA GLY A 250 -6.65 7.53 -13.47
C GLY A 250 -7.65 7.03 -14.51
N ALA A 251 -8.48 7.95 -14.97
CA ALA A 251 -9.20 7.85 -16.24
C ALA A 251 -9.34 9.25 -16.86
N ARG A 252 -9.48 9.28 -18.18
CA ARG A 252 -9.66 10.50 -18.97
C ARG A 252 -11.08 10.56 -19.50
#